data_AF-A0A5M8AB25-F1
#
_entry.id   AF-A0A5M8AB25-F1
#
_cell.length_a   1.000
_cell.length_b   1.000
_cell.length_c   1.000
_cell.angle_alpha   90.00
_cell.angle_beta   90.00
_cell.angle_gamma   90.00
#
_symmetry.space_group_name_H-M   'P 1'
#
loop_
_entity.id
_entity.type
_entity.pdbx_description
1 polymer ?
#
loop_
_entity_poly.entity_id
_entity_poly.type
_entity_poly.pdbx_seq_one_letter_code
_entity_poly.pdbx_strand_id
1 'polypeptide(L)'
;MLSTASALLLFALTMLGLWLVSWSRRAGARHARAKAEEEARILTALVDVSRYAGQPVDRLKEVLGDRCRYSSFDFGAFTLEWDIGQVQIIAWCRGSECESMEILPRSN
;
A
#
# COMPACT_ATOMS: atom_id res chain seq x y z
N MET A 1 -21.67 10.37 -49.21
CA MET A 1 -20.23 10.49 -49.55
C MET A 1 -19.58 11.34 -48.46
N LEU A 2 -18.77 10.74 -47.58
CA LEU A 2 -18.00 11.54 -46.62
C LEU A 2 -16.91 12.32 -47.39
N SER A 3 -16.81 13.62 -47.12
CA SER A 3 -15.70 14.44 -47.61
C SER A 3 -14.38 13.88 -47.08
N THR A 4 -13.34 13.90 -47.91
CA THR A 4 -11.97 13.46 -47.55
C THR A 4 -11.45 14.17 -46.30
N ALA A 5 -11.86 15.42 -46.07
CA ALA A 5 -11.54 16.18 -44.86
C ALA A 5 -12.15 15.57 -43.58
N SER A 6 -13.37 15.03 -43.67
CA SER A 6 -14.06 14.38 -42.53
C SER A 6 -13.40 13.05 -42.17
N ALA A 7 -12.89 12.30 -43.16
CA ALA A 7 -12.18 11.04 -42.94
C ALA A 7 -10.82 11.25 -42.25
N LEU A 8 -10.08 12.30 -42.62
CA LEU A 8 -8.79 12.64 -42.00
C LEU A 8 -8.95 13.09 -40.53
N LEU A 9 -10.01 13.85 -40.23
CA LEU A 9 -10.33 14.27 -38.86
C LEU A 9 -10.66 13.08 -37.94
N LEU A 10 -11.43 12.11 -38.42
CA LEU A 10 -11.73 10.89 -37.69
C LEU A 10 -10.47 10.04 -37.43
N PHE A 11 -9.56 9.95 -38.41
CA PHE A 11 -8.28 9.26 -38.24
C PHE A 11 -7.39 9.95 -37.20
N ALA A 12 -7.32 11.28 -37.20
CA ALA A 12 -6.55 12.02 -36.21
C ALA A 12 -7.10 11.83 -34.79
N LEU A 13 -8.42 11.89 -34.62
CA LEU A 13 -9.08 11.70 -33.32
C LEU A 13 -8.90 10.28 -32.77
N THR A 14 -9.01 9.26 -33.62
CA THR A 14 -8.81 7.86 -33.21
C THR A 14 -7.35 7.59 -32.81
N MET A 15 -6.38 8.12 -33.55
CA MET A 15 -4.96 8.03 -33.19
C MET A 15 -4.64 8.74 -31.87
N LEU A 16 -5.21 9.94 -31.66
CA LEU A 16 -5.06 10.67 -30.40
C LEU A 16 -5.67 9.89 -29.22
N GLY A 17 -6.83 9.29 -29.41
CA GLY A 17 -7.50 8.44 -28.42
C GLY A 17 -6.66 7.21 -28.06
N LEU A 18 -6.12 6.50 -29.06
CA LEU A 18 -5.23 5.35 -28.83
C LEU A 18 -3.95 5.76 -28.09
N TRP A 19 -3.40 6.93 -28.43
CA TRP A 19 -2.21 7.45 -27.78
C TRP A 19 -2.45 7.76 -26.30
N LEU A 20 -3.56 8.44 -25.98
CA LEU A 20 -3.98 8.73 -24.60
C LEU A 20 -4.22 7.45 -23.78
N VAL A 21 -4.87 6.44 -24.36
CA VAL A 21 -5.09 5.14 -23.71
C VAL A 21 -3.77 4.41 -23.45
N SER A 22 -2.81 4.49 -24.38
CA SER A 22 -1.48 3.90 -24.17
C SER A 22 -0.71 4.60 -23.04
N TRP A 23 -0.87 5.91 -22.93
CA TRP A 23 -0.23 6.73 -21.90
C TRP A 23 -0.83 6.46 -20.52
N SER A 24 -2.17 6.40 -20.41
CA SER A 24 -2.83 6.09 -19.15
C SER A 24 -2.48 4.68 -18.66
N ARG A 25 -2.37 3.70 -19.56
CA ARG A 25 -1.90 2.34 -19.22
C ARG A 25 -0.46 2.33 -18.72
N ARG A 26 0.45 3.08 -19.35
CA ARG A 26 1.85 3.19 -18.90
C ARG A 26 1.96 3.91 -17.55
N ALA A 27 1.19 4.97 -17.35
CA ALA A 27 1.14 5.69 -16.09
C ALA A 27 0.60 4.79 -14.96
N GLY A 28 -0.50 4.07 -15.20
CA GLY A 28 -1.07 3.10 -14.26
C GLY A 28 -0.09 1.97 -13.94
N ALA A 29 0.63 1.43 -14.93
CA ALA A 29 1.63 0.39 -14.72
C ALA A 29 2.83 0.89 -13.89
N ARG A 30 3.27 2.14 -14.06
CA ARG A 30 4.32 2.73 -13.23
C ARG A 30 3.86 2.95 -11.80
N HIS A 31 2.62 3.40 -11.61
CA HIS A 31 2.07 3.62 -10.27
C HIS A 31 1.86 2.30 -9.53
N ALA A 32 1.38 1.26 -10.22
CA ALA A 32 1.28 -0.09 -9.67
C ALA A 32 2.64 -0.67 -9.28
N ARG A 33 3.70 -0.42 -10.07
CA ARG A 33 5.06 -0.84 -9.72
C ARG A 33 5.62 -0.12 -8.50
N ALA A 34 5.45 1.20 -8.42
CA ALA A 34 5.88 1.98 -7.25
C ALA A 34 5.20 1.48 -5.97
N LYS A 35 3.89 1.19 -6.04
CA LYS A 35 3.14 0.62 -4.92
C LYS A 35 3.66 -0.77 -4.54
N ALA A 36 3.93 -1.64 -5.52
CA ALA A 36 4.47 -2.97 -5.28
C ALA A 36 5.91 -2.94 -4.70
N GLU A 37 6.73 -1.98 -5.11
CA GLU A 37 8.09 -1.79 -4.56
C GLU A 37 8.04 -1.30 -3.10
N GLU A 38 7.12 -0.38 -2.78
CA GLU A 38 6.91 0.09 -1.41
C GLU A 38 6.37 -1.02 -0.50
N GLU A 39 5.40 -1.80 -0.98
CA GLU A 39 4.91 -3.01 -0.32
C GLU A 39 6.04 -4.03 -0.10
N ALA A 40 6.87 -4.29 -1.11
CA ALA A 40 8.00 -5.21 -1.00
C ALA A 40 9.05 -4.73 0.00
N ARG A 41 9.32 -3.42 0.06
CA ARG A 41 10.26 -2.84 1.03
C ARG A 41 9.77 -3.03 2.46
N ILE A 42 8.48 -2.80 2.70
CA ILE A 42 7.87 -2.98 4.02
C ILE A 42 7.85 -4.46 4.40
N LEU A 43 7.46 -5.34 3.48
CA LEU A 43 7.51 -6.79 3.69
C LEU A 43 8.93 -7.29 3.99
N THR A 44 9.95 -6.72 3.33
CA THR A 44 11.36 -7.06 3.60
C THR A 44 11.82 -6.58 4.97
N ALA A 45 11.41 -5.38 5.39
CA ALA A 45 11.69 -4.86 6.74
C ALA A 45 11.05 -5.73 7.83
N LEU A 46 9.91 -6.34 7.51
CA LEU A 46 9.14 -7.21 8.38
C LEU A 46 9.57 -8.68 8.35
N VAL A 47 10.59 -9.06 7.57
CA VAL A 47 11.13 -10.45 7.56
C VAL A 47 11.62 -10.88 8.95
N ASP A 48 12.03 -9.92 9.78
CA ASP A 48 12.48 -10.19 11.16
C ASP A 48 11.60 -9.44 12.17
N VAL A 49 10.32 -9.85 12.23
CA VAL A 49 9.29 -9.32 13.15
C VAL A 49 9.77 -9.29 14.60
N SER A 50 10.62 -10.25 14.97
CA SER A 50 11.23 -10.37 16.30
C SER A 50 12.00 -9.12 16.73
N ARG A 51 12.52 -8.31 15.78
CA ARG A 51 13.26 -7.08 16.08
C ARG A 51 12.39 -5.95 16.62
N TYR A 52 11.07 -6.06 16.46
CA TYR A 52 10.11 -5.04 16.87
C TYR A 52 9.55 -5.29 18.28
N ALA A 53 9.76 -6.48 18.85
CA ALA A 53 9.47 -6.74 20.26
C ALA A 53 10.40 -5.89 21.16
N GLY A 54 9.84 -5.27 22.20
CA GLY A 54 10.51 -4.34 23.10
C GLY A 54 10.78 -2.95 22.50
N GLN A 55 10.34 -2.68 21.27
CA GLN A 55 10.47 -1.34 20.68
C GLN A 55 9.35 -0.42 21.13
N PRO A 56 9.60 0.90 21.23
CA PRO A 56 8.55 1.87 21.52
C PRO A 56 7.57 1.95 20.34
N VAL A 57 6.30 2.16 20.68
CA VAL A 57 5.21 2.29 19.70
C VAL A 57 5.47 3.37 18.65
N ASP A 58 6.11 4.47 19.04
CA ASP A 58 6.40 5.57 18.11
C ASP A 58 7.36 5.13 17.00
N ARG A 59 8.32 4.25 17.30
CA ARG A 59 9.24 3.70 16.30
C ARG A 59 8.51 2.80 15.30
N LEU A 60 7.49 2.05 15.77
CA LEU A 60 6.65 1.24 14.89
C LEU A 60 5.87 2.13 13.91
N LYS A 61 5.31 3.24 14.40
CA LYS A 61 4.60 4.21 13.55
C LYS A 61 5.51 4.92 12.56
N GLU A 62 6.76 5.22 12.93
CA GLU A 62 7.74 5.80 12.01
C GLU A 62 8.04 4.85 10.83
N VAL A 63 8.11 3.53 11.09
CA VAL A 63 8.45 2.53 10.08
C VAL A 63 7.23 2.11 9.23
N LEU A 64 6.08 1.89 9.87
CA LEU A 64 4.87 1.35 9.23
C LEU A 64 3.86 2.42 8.83
N GLY A 65 4.09 3.66 9.27
CA GLY A 65 3.21 4.81 9.08
C GLY A 65 2.21 4.99 10.22
N ASP A 66 1.67 6.21 10.33
CA ASP A 66 0.71 6.59 11.38
C ASP A 66 -0.70 6.03 11.17
N ARG A 67 -0.99 5.49 9.98
CA ARG A 67 -2.31 4.94 9.65
C ARG A 67 -2.43 3.50 10.13
N CYS A 68 -2.71 3.36 11.43
CA CYS A 68 -3.06 2.10 12.07
C CYS A 68 -4.48 2.14 12.68
N ARG A 69 -5.11 0.97 12.78
CA ARG A 69 -6.30 0.79 13.61
C ARG A 69 -5.85 0.45 15.04
N TYR A 70 -6.45 1.12 16.01
CA TYR A 70 -6.19 0.91 17.43
C TYR A 70 -7.32 0.08 18.04
N SER A 71 -6.97 -0.93 18.84
CA SER A 71 -7.92 -1.69 19.67
C SER A 71 -7.35 -1.86 21.07
N SER A 72 -8.12 -1.53 22.10
CA SER A 72 -7.69 -1.67 23.51
C SER A 72 -8.24 -2.92 24.15
N PHE A 73 -7.46 -3.52 25.04
CA PHE A 73 -7.83 -4.61 25.93
C PHE A 73 -7.69 -4.18 27.39
N ASP A 74 -8.13 -5.03 28.31
CA ASP A 74 -7.99 -4.77 29.74
C ASP A 74 -6.52 -4.67 30.16
N PHE A 75 -6.28 -3.95 31.27
CA PHE A 75 -4.95 -3.79 31.89
C PHE A 75 -3.90 -3.09 31.01
N GLY A 76 -4.32 -2.14 30.18
CA GLY A 76 -3.40 -1.29 29.40
C GLY A 76 -2.69 -2.01 28.26
N ALA A 77 -3.15 -3.22 27.91
CA ALA A 77 -2.78 -3.89 26.68
C ALA A 77 -3.63 -3.35 25.52
N PHE A 78 -3.05 -3.27 24.33
CA PHE A 78 -3.72 -2.81 23.12
C PHE A 78 -3.05 -3.41 21.89
N THR A 79 -3.76 -3.42 20.78
CA THR A 79 -3.21 -3.73 19.46
C THR A 79 -3.20 -2.54 18.55
N LEU A 80 -2.21 -2.53 17.67
CA LEU A 80 -2.11 -1.65 16.52
C LEU A 80 -2.09 -2.50 15.26
N GLU A 81 -3.02 -2.24 14.36
CA GLU A 81 -3.16 -2.99 13.12
C GLU A 81 -2.85 -2.10 11.90
N TRP A 82 -1.95 -2.54 11.04
CA TRP A 82 -1.64 -1.89 9.77
C TRP A 82 -2.04 -2.77 8.60
N ASP A 83 -2.73 -2.16 7.64
CA ASP A 83 -3.11 -2.78 6.38
C ASP A 83 -2.12 -2.34 5.29
N ILE A 84 -1.19 -3.22 4.90
CA ILE A 84 -0.14 -2.91 3.93
C ILE A 84 -0.25 -3.87 2.76
N GLY A 85 -0.87 -3.40 1.68
CA GLY A 85 -1.12 -4.22 0.50
C GLY A 85 -1.99 -5.44 0.81
N GLN A 86 -1.39 -6.63 0.67
CA GLN A 86 -2.02 -7.94 0.88
C GLN A 86 -1.74 -8.53 2.27
N VAL A 87 -1.09 -7.80 3.17
CA VAL A 87 -0.84 -8.24 4.54
C VAL A 87 -1.49 -7.31 5.56
N GLN A 88 -1.87 -7.90 6.67
CA GLN A 88 -2.25 -7.21 7.89
C GLN A 88 -1.15 -7.45 8.92
N ILE A 89 -0.71 -6.40 9.56
CA ILE A 89 0.32 -6.47 10.59
C ILE A 89 -0.33 -6.09 11.91
N ILE A 90 -0.21 -6.94 12.92
CA ILE A 90 -0.80 -6.73 14.24
C ILE A 90 0.34 -6.64 15.24
N ALA A 91 0.54 -5.48 15.84
CA ALA A 91 1.43 -5.32 16.99
C ALA A 91 0.61 -5.39 18.27
N TRP A 92 1.02 -6.24 19.19
CA TRP A 92 0.50 -6.34 20.55
C TRP A 92 1.39 -5.50 21.46
N CYS A 93 0.80 -4.52 22.11
CA CYS A 93 1.51 -3.52 22.89
C CYS A 93 0.94 -3.41 24.30
N ARG A 94 1.77 -2.97 25.24
CA ARG A 94 1.35 -2.60 26.59
C ARG A 94 2.04 -1.31 27.00
N GLY A 95 1.25 -0.35 27.51
CA GLY A 95 1.77 0.98 27.83
C GLY A 95 2.31 1.71 26.59
N SER A 96 3.63 1.82 26.46
CA SER A 96 4.30 2.50 25.33
C SER A 96 5.16 1.57 24.47
N GLU A 97 5.15 0.26 24.76
CA GLU A 97 6.05 -0.71 24.14
C GLU A 97 5.28 -1.81 23.43
N CYS A 98 5.88 -2.35 22.36
CA CYS A 98 5.41 -3.52 21.66
C CYS A 98 5.92 -4.79 22.35
N GLU A 99 5.02 -5.65 22.82
CA GLU A 99 5.35 -6.94 23.41
C GLU A 99 5.62 -7.99 22.33
N SER A 100 4.81 -8.02 21.28
CA SER A 100 4.95 -8.96 20.18
C SER A 100 4.26 -8.44 18.92
N MET A 101 4.55 -9.07 17.79
CA MET A 101 4.01 -8.64 16.51
C MET A 101 3.78 -9.85 15.61
N GLU A 102 2.74 -9.79 14.80
CA GLU A 102 2.32 -10.84 13.90
C GLU A 102 2.01 -10.27 12.51
N ILE A 103 2.33 -11.04 11.47
CA ILE A 103 1.97 -10.72 10.09
C ILE A 103 0.99 -11.77 9.62
N LEU A 104 -0.20 -11.32 9.23
CA LEU A 104 -1.26 -12.14 8.69
C LEU A 104 -1.45 -11.79 7.21
N PRO A 105 -1.81 -12.77 6.36
CA PRO A 105 -2.38 -12.45 5.07
C PRO A 105 -3.69 -11.68 5.28
N ARG A 106 -3.93 -10.65 4.49
CA ARG A 106 -5.17 -9.87 4.57
C ARG A 106 -6.35 -10.78 4.22
N SER A 107 -7.25 -11.02 5.17
CA SER A 107 -8.51 -11.71 4.87
C SER A 107 -9.40 -10.78 4.04
N ASN A 108 -9.72 -11.20 2.82
CA ASN A 108 -10.72 -10.54 1.96
C ASN A 108 -12.13 -10.71 2.51
#